data_AF-A0A2I2LDR0-F1
#
_entry.id   AF-A0A2I2LDR0-F1
#
_cell.length_a   1.000
_cell.length_b   1.000
_cell.length_c   1.000
_cell.angle_alpha   90.00
_cell.angle_beta   90.00
_cell.angle_gamma   90.00
#
_symmetry.space_group_name_H-M   'P 1'
#
loop_
_entity.id
_entity.type
_entity.pdbx_description
1 polymer ?
#
loop_
_entity_poly.entity_id
_entity_poly.type
_entity_poly.pdbx_seq_one_letter_code
_entity_poly.pdbx_strand_id
1 'polypeptide(L)'
;MPKNLKKYIITGAPGTGKTTLINLLKNSFSCMDEVSRKVITEEQQNNRNGMPWHNINRFAELVFTRTKQELLTSDAQFCDRSVLDLEAYLSVEKKEIPDYLKNFCYKKNYHKTVFFTPTWFAIYQQDPQRLQEFDYCLKLEKSLLEHYKSKGFKIIILPRFSAIKRKKLILDFIF
;
A
#
# COMPACT_ATOMS: atom_id res chain seq x y z
N MET A 1 -6.12 3.65 26.82
CA MET A 1 -5.13 3.43 25.74
C MET A 1 -5.89 2.98 24.49
N PRO A 2 -5.69 3.59 23.31
CA PRO A 2 -6.33 3.07 22.11
C PRO A 2 -5.87 1.63 21.89
N LYS A 3 -6.82 0.69 21.81
CA LYS A 3 -6.57 -0.69 21.41
C LYS A 3 -5.83 -0.62 20.07
N ASN A 4 -4.61 -1.16 19.99
CA ASN A 4 -3.91 -1.22 18.72
C ASN A 4 -4.63 -2.25 17.82
N LEU A 5 -5.67 -1.78 17.14
CA LEU A 5 -6.48 -2.57 16.22
C LEU A 5 -5.60 -2.96 15.05
N LYS A 6 -5.68 -4.21 14.63
CA LYS A 6 -5.02 -4.66 13.40
C LYS A 6 -5.74 -4.04 12.20
N LYS A 7 -4.97 -3.64 11.19
CA LYS A 7 -5.49 -3.04 9.96
C LYS A 7 -5.61 -4.10 8.87
N TYR A 8 -6.70 -4.09 8.12
CA TYR A 8 -6.80 -4.84 6.85
C TYR A 8 -6.06 -4.09 5.76
N ILE A 9 -5.27 -4.81 4.99
CA ILE A 9 -4.45 -4.20 3.95
C ILE A 9 -5.17 -4.30 2.60
N ILE A 10 -5.21 -3.19 1.87
CA ILE A 10 -5.58 -3.16 0.46
C ILE A 10 -4.37 -2.68 -0.34
N THR A 11 -3.83 -3.54 -1.18
CA THR A 11 -2.58 -3.31 -1.92
C THR A 11 -2.74 -3.61 -3.42
N GLY A 12 -1.74 -3.29 -4.22
CA GLY A 12 -1.68 -3.50 -5.66
C GLY A 12 -0.82 -2.44 -6.35
N ALA A 13 -0.44 -2.67 -7.61
CA ALA A 13 0.30 -1.69 -8.39
C ALA A 13 -0.51 -0.37 -8.56
N PRO A 14 0.13 0.73 -8.97
CA PRO A 14 -0.59 1.92 -9.42
C PRO A 14 -1.59 1.61 -10.56
N GLY A 15 -2.68 2.37 -10.65
CA GLY A 15 -3.66 2.22 -11.75
C GLY A 15 -4.67 1.07 -11.61
N THR A 16 -4.73 0.36 -10.48
CA THR A 16 -5.62 -0.81 -10.27
C THR A 16 -7.05 -0.46 -9.83
N GLY A 17 -7.41 0.83 -9.85
CA GLY A 17 -8.68 1.32 -9.31
C GLY A 17 -8.78 1.21 -7.77
N LYS A 18 -7.65 1.03 -7.07
CA LYS A 18 -7.55 0.96 -5.61
C LYS A 18 -8.06 2.23 -4.92
N THR A 19 -7.67 3.41 -5.41
CA THR A 19 -8.11 4.69 -4.82
C THR A 19 -9.63 4.83 -4.81
N THR A 20 -10.31 4.47 -5.90
CA THR A 20 -11.78 4.46 -5.97
C THR A 20 -12.39 3.50 -4.95
N LEU A 21 -11.80 2.32 -4.77
CA LEU A 21 -12.25 1.33 -3.79
C LEU A 21 -12.07 1.83 -2.35
N ILE A 22 -10.92 2.42 -2.02
CA ILE A 22 -10.64 3.02 -0.72
C ILE A 22 -11.64 4.15 -0.43
N ASN A 23 -11.90 5.02 -1.39
CA ASN A 23 -12.88 6.11 -1.22
C ASN A 23 -14.29 5.57 -0.94
N LEU A 24 -14.71 4.46 -1.56
CA LEU A 24 -15.99 3.82 -1.24
C LEU A 24 -16.02 3.18 0.15
N LEU A 25 -14.88 2.66 0.64
CA LEU A 25 -14.77 2.12 2.00
C LEU A 25 -14.83 3.23 3.05
N LYS A 26 -14.24 4.40 2.76
CA LYS A 26 -14.28 5.58 3.65
C LYS A 26 -15.69 6.04 3.99
N ASN A 27 -16.69 5.75 3.15
CA ASN A 27 -18.10 6.05 3.45
C ASN A 27 -18.66 5.24 4.64
N SER A 28 -17.96 4.20 5.10
CA SER A 28 -18.45 3.28 6.14
C SER A 28 -17.38 2.88 7.16
N PHE A 29 -16.10 3.12 6.89
CA PHE A 29 -14.98 2.67 7.72
C PHE A 29 -13.85 3.71 7.72
N SER A 30 -13.15 3.85 8.84
CA SER A 30 -11.92 4.66 8.91
C SER A 30 -10.78 3.97 8.13
N CYS A 31 -10.10 4.72 7.27
CA CYS A 31 -9.07 4.21 6.36
C CYS A 31 -7.81 5.09 6.42
N MET A 32 -6.64 4.47 6.55
CA MET A 32 -5.35 5.14 6.31
C MET A 32 -5.13 5.33 4.81
N ASP A 33 -4.77 6.55 4.44
CA ASP A 33 -4.39 6.91 3.08
C ASP A 33 -2.97 6.47 2.74
N GLU A 34 -2.66 6.41 1.44
CA GLU A 34 -1.34 6.06 0.91
C GLU A 34 -0.27 7.07 1.37
N VAL A 35 0.52 6.69 2.39
CA VAL A 35 1.52 7.54 3.04
C VAL A 35 2.62 8.01 2.07
N SER A 36 3.02 7.17 1.11
CA SER A 36 4.02 7.53 0.10
C SER A 36 3.64 8.75 -0.71
N ARG A 37 2.36 8.92 -1.07
CA ARG A 37 1.89 10.11 -1.78
C ARG A 37 2.01 11.36 -0.92
N LYS A 38 1.60 11.27 0.36
CA LYS A 38 1.72 12.39 1.31
C LYS A 38 3.18 12.84 1.45
N VAL A 39 4.11 11.89 1.61
CA VAL A 39 5.55 12.16 1.70
C VAL A 39 6.07 12.84 0.43
N ILE A 40 5.72 12.33 -0.76
CA ILE A 40 6.14 12.93 -2.03
C ILE A 40 5.64 14.37 -2.14
N THR A 41 4.34 14.61 -1.89
CA THR A 41 3.74 15.94 -1.98
C THR A 41 4.40 16.93 -1.02
N GLU A 42 4.59 16.54 0.24
CA GLU A 42 5.22 17.42 1.24
C GLU A 42 6.68 17.71 0.91
N GLU A 43 7.45 16.71 0.47
CA GLU A 43 8.86 16.92 0.12
C GLU A 43 9.02 17.79 -1.13
N GLN A 44 8.10 17.70 -2.09
CA GLN A 44 8.05 18.61 -3.25
C GLN A 44 7.70 20.04 -2.82
N GLN A 45 6.65 20.22 -2.02
CA GLN A 45 6.20 21.54 -1.56
C GLN A 45 7.28 22.28 -0.75
N ASN A 46 8.12 21.54 -0.02
CA ASN A 46 9.19 22.09 0.80
C ASN A 46 10.56 22.11 0.08
N ASN A 47 10.61 21.77 -1.21
CA ASN A 47 11.84 21.71 -2.01
C ASN A 47 12.98 20.90 -1.36
N ARG A 48 12.63 19.73 -0.83
CA ARG A 48 13.56 18.80 -0.16
C ARG A 48 13.95 17.66 -1.13
N ASN A 49 14.69 16.65 -0.66
CA ASN A 49 15.16 15.53 -1.51
C ASN A 49 14.60 14.14 -1.16
N GLY A 50 13.58 14.02 -0.30
CA GLY A 50 13.01 12.75 0.18
C GLY A 50 11.99 12.10 -0.76
N MET A 51 12.16 12.27 -2.06
CA MET A 51 11.33 11.65 -3.10
C MET A 51 12.06 10.42 -3.65
N PRO A 52 11.34 9.41 -4.15
CA PRO A 52 11.96 8.18 -4.62
C PRO A 52 12.99 8.40 -5.74
N TRP A 53 12.77 9.37 -6.63
CA TRP A 53 13.68 9.71 -7.75
C TRP A 53 14.87 10.58 -7.35
N HIS A 54 14.89 11.14 -6.12
CA HIS A 54 16.00 11.96 -5.62
C HIS A 54 16.83 11.21 -4.57
N ASN A 55 16.17 10.62 -3.56
CA ASN A 55 16.83 9.85 -2.51
C ASN A 55 15.86 8.79 -1.97
N ILE A 56 15.93 7.59 -2.56
CA ILE A 56 15.06 6.47 -2.23
C ILE A 56 15.22 5.97 -0.78
N ASN A 57 16.43 6.07 -0.21
CA ASN A 57 16.68 5.64 1.16
C ASN A 57 15.99 6.59 2.16
N ARG A 58 16.12 7.91 1.94
CA ARG A 58 15.41 8.92 2.73
C ARG A 58 13.90 8.82 2.54
N PHE A 59 13.43 8.61 1.31
CA PHE A 59 12.02 8.37 1.03
C PHE A 59 11.47 7.17 1.84
N ALA A 60 12.18 6.05 1.82
CA ALA A 60 11.78 4.85 2.57
C ALA A 60 11.71 5.10 4.07
N GLU A 61 12.68 5.82 4.64
CA GLU A 61 12.68 6.18 6.06
C GLU A 61 11.50 7.08 6.43
N LEU A 62 11.21 8.11 5.60
CA LEU A 62 10.08 9.02 5.82
C LEU A 62 8.74 8.27 5.76
N VAL A 63 8.55 7.42 4.74
CA VAL A 63 7.33 6.63 4.58
C VAL A 63 7.17 5.65 5.74
N PHE A 64 8.23 4.96 6.13
CA PHE A 64 8.20 4.04 7.27
C PHE A 64 7.83 4.76 8.57
N THR A 65 8.52 5.86 8.89
CA THR A 65 8.32 6.61 10.13
C THR A 65 6.89 7.09 10.25
N ARG A 66 6.36 7.69 9.19
CA ARG A 66 4.98 8.20 9.18
C ARG A 66 3.95 7.07 9.21
N THR A 67 4.16 5.98 8.46
CA THR A 67 3.25 4.83 8.48
C THR A 67 3.22 4.21 9.88
N LYS A 68 4.37 4.05 10.54
CA LYS A 68 4.46 3.54 11.91
C LYS A 68 3.71 4.43 12.90
N GLN A 69 3.83 5.76 12.76
CA GLN A 69 3.09 6.70 13.59
C GLN A 69 1.57 6.58 13.36
N GLU A 70 1.11 6.60 12.11
CA GLU A 70 -0.31 6.46 11.78
C GLU A 70 -0.89 5.12 12.26
N LEU A 71 -0.13 4.02 12.20
CA LEU A 71 -0.57 2.73 12.74
C LEU A 71 -0.83 2.73 14.25
N LEU A 72 -0.12 3.57 15.01
CA LEU A 72 -0.24 3.69 16.46
C LEU A 72 -1.36 4.63 16.89
N THR A 73 -1.61 5.69 16.10
CA THR A 73 -2.54 6.76 16.48
C THR A 73 -3.90 6.64 15.81
N SER A 74 -3.99 5.96 14.67
CA SER A 74 -5.23 5.82 13.90
C SER A 74 -6.13 4.69 14.42
N ASP A 75 -7.43 4.97 14.41
CA ASP A 75 -8.52 4.00 14.60
C ASP A 75 -8.90 3.27 13.30
N ALA A 76 -8.16 3.50 12.21
CA ALA A 76 -8.45 2.93 10.91
C ALA A 76 -8.53 1.40 10.94
N GLN A 77 -9.52 0.89 10.22
CA GLN A 77 -9.74 -0.53 9.99
C GLN A 77 -9.04 -1.01 8.73
N PHE A 78 -8.86 -0.11 7.75
CA PHE A 78 -8.20 -0.40 6.48
C PHE A 78 -6.97 0.50 6.28
N CYS A 79 -5.97 0.00 5.56
CA CYS A 79 -4.86 0.81 5.09
C CYS A 79 -4.67 0.67 3.57
N ASP A 80 -4.57 1.81 2.91
CA ASP A 80 -4.12 1.89 1.53
C ASP A 80 -2.60 1.69 1.49
N ARG A 81 -2.19 0.45 1.17
CA ARG A 81 -0.82 -0.09 1.30
C ARG A 81 -0.38 -0.33 2.74
N SER A 82 0.59 -1.22 2.91
CA SER A 82 1.25 -1.47 4.19
C SER A 82 2.74 -1.11 4.14
N VAL A 83 3.43 -1.23 5.28
CA VAL A 83 4.89 -1.15 5.33
C VAL A 83 5.55 -2.20 4.41
N LEU A 84 4.90 -3.34 4.17
CA LEU A 84 5.43 -4.40 3.31
C LEU A 84 5.42 -4.01 1.83
N ASP A 85 4.53 -3.11 1.41
CA ASP A 85 4.57 -2.51 0.07
C ASP A 85 5.88 -1.75 -0.16
N LEU A 86 6.48 -1.18 0.90
CA LEU A 86 7.76 -0.49 0.81
C LEU A 86 8.93 -1.47 0.64
N GLU A 87 8.92 -2.63 1.32
CA GLU A 87 9.91 -3.70 1.05
C GLU A 87 9.84 -4.17 -0.41
N ALA A 88 8.61 -4.39 -0.91
CA ALA A 88 8.39 -4.83 -2.29
C ALA A 88 8.86 -3.77 -3.31
N TYR A 89 8.62 -2.49 -3.03
CA TYR A 89 9.09 -1.37 -3.84
C TYR A 89 10.62 -1.32 -3.88
N LEU A 90 11.30 -1.34 -2.73
CA LEU A 90 12.77 -1.32 -2.67
C LEU A 90 13.40 -2.50 -3.42
N SER A 91 12.78 -3.67 -3.37
CA SER A 91 13.25 -4.85 -4.11
C SER A 91 13.19 -4.66 -5.63
N VAL A 92 12.12 -4.04 -6.15
CA VAL A 92 12.00 -3.71 -7.59
C VAL A 92 13.06 -2.70 -8.01
N GLU A 93 13.33 -1.72 -7.14
CA GLU A 93 14.37 -0.70 -7.34
C GLU A 93 15.79 -1.22 -7.09
N LYS A 94 15.95 -2.52 -6.81
CA LYS A 94 17.23 -3.19 -6.51
C LYS A 94 18.00 -2.51 -5.39
N LYS A 95 17.29 -2.05 -4.36
CA LYS A 95 17.86 -1.46 -3.15
C LYS A 95 17.87 -2.46 -2.01
N GLU A 96 18.86 -2.31 -1.14
CA GLU A 96 18.91 -3.07 0.10
C GLU A 96 17.70 -2.73 0.97
N ILE A 97 17.06 -3.74 1.53
CA ILE A 97 15.96 -3.57 2.48
C ILE A 97 16.58 -3.22 3.85
N PRO A 98 16.29 -2.04 4.43
CA PRO A 98 16.82 -1.67 5.74
C PRO A 98 16.29 -2.57 6.86
N ASP A 99 17.08 -2.73 7.92
CA ASP A 99 16.75 -3.62 9.04
C ASP A 99 15.48 -3.19 9.79
N TYR A 100 15.15 -1.89 9.81
CA TYR A 100 13.90 -1.42 10.41
C TYR A 100 12.64 -1.95 9.70
N LEU A 101 12.72 -2.27 8.40
CA LEU A 101 11.64 -2.92 7.67
C LEU A 101 11.63 -4.42 7.94
N LYS A 102 12.80 -5.07 7.85
CA LYS A 102 12.94 -6.52 8.12
C LYS A 102 12.40 -6.90 9.51
N ASN A 103 12.70 -6.07 10.50
CA ASN A 103 12.34 -6.28 11.91
C ASN A 103 10.96 -5.73 12.29
N PHE A 104 10.19 -5.19 11.34
CA PHE A 104 8.86 -4.68 11.64
C PHE A 104 7.88 -5.80 12.02
N CYS A 105 7.14 -5.61 13.12
CA CYS A 105 6.18 -6.59 13.63
C CYS A 105 4.86 -6.63 12.83
N TYR A 106 4.89 -7.12 11.59
CA TYR A 106 3.74 -7.16 10.69
C TYR A 106 2.49 -7.81 11.31
N LYS A 107 2.64 -8.97 11.94
CA LYS A 107 1.53 -9.74 12.55
C LYS A 107 0.83 -9.02 13.72
N LYS A 108 1.50 -8.03 14.33
CA LYS A 108 0.94 -7.21 15.42
C LYS A 108 0.09 -6.07 14.87
N ASN A 109 0.47 -5.51 13.72
CA ASN A 109 -0.16 -4.31 13.16
C ASN A 109 -1.20 -4.61 12.08
N TYR A 110 -1.14 -5.77 11.44
CA TYR A 110 -2.00 -6.14 10.32
C TYR A 110 -2.71 -7.47 10.52
N HIS A 111 -3.91 -7.60 9.93
CA HIS A 111 -4.59 -8.88 9.79
C HIS A 111 -3.80 -9.81 8.85
N LYS A 112 -3.91 -11.13 9.06
CA LYS A 112 -3.24 -12.12 8.19
C LYS A 112 -3.75 -12.07 6.75
N THR A 113 -4.99 -11.64 6.54
CA THR A 113 -5.61 -11.51 5.22
C THR A 113 -5.28 -10.15 4.60
N VAL A 114 -4.83 -10.16 3.35
CA VAL A 114 -4.59 -8.97 2.52
C VAL A 114 -5.44 -9.03 1.26
N PHE A 115 -6.03 -7.91 0.88
CA PHE A 115 -6.80 -7.76 -0.35
C PHE A 115 -5.92 -7.14 -1.42
N PHE A 116 -5.67 -7.90 -2.48
CA PHE A 116 -4.77 -7.50 -3.56
C PHE A 116 -5.59 -7.07 -4.78
N THR A 117 -5.31 -5.88 -5.30
CA THR A 117 -5.89 -5.35 -6.52
C THR A 117 -4.94 -5.63 -7.69
N PRO A 118 -5.28 -6.56 -8.61
CA PRO A 118 -4.41 -6.91 -9.71
C PRO A 118 -4.31 -5.76 -10.72
N THR A 119 -3.15 -5.65 -11.35
CA THR A 119 -2.88 -4.76 -12.48
C THR A 119 -3.96 -4.96 -13.54
N TRP A 120 -4.56 -3.87 -14.00
CA TRP A 120 -5.73 -3.91 -14.86
C TRP A 120 -5.53 -2.99 -16.05
N PHE A 121 -5.00 -3.57 -17.13
CA PHE A 121 -4.69 -2.86 -18.37
C PHE A 121 -5.87 -2.05 -18.92
N ALA A 122 -7.09 -2.60 -18.89
CA ALA A 122 -8.27 -1.93 -19.45
C ALA A 122 -8.70 -0.63 -18.73
N ILE A 123 -8.25 -0.40 -17.51
CA ILE A 123 -8.48 0.88 -16.78
C ILE A 123 -7.19 1.66 -16.57
N TYR A 124 -6.08 1.18 -17.15
CA TYR A 124 -4.80 1.84 -17.09
C TYR A 124 -4.82 3.03 -18.05
N GLN A 125 -5.24 4.19 -17.54
CA GLN A 125 -5.04 5.47 -18.21
C GLN A 125 -3.66 6.01 -17.85
N GLN A 126 -2.90 6.39 -18.89
CA GLN A 126 -1.73 7.26 -18.77
C GLN A 126 -2.23 8.66 -18.39
N ASP A 127 -2.24 8.94 -17.09
CA ASP A 127 -2.41 10.29 -16.56
C ASP A 127 -1.00 10.91 -16.40
N PRO A 128 -0.78 12.20 -16.70
CA PRO A 128 0.50 12.89 -16.52
C PRO A 128 1.16 12.74 -15.13
N GLN A 129 0.44 12.30 -14.09
CA GLN A 129 1.04 11.94 -12.79
C GLN A 129 1.54 10.49 -12.66
N ARG A 130 1.43 9.66 -13.71
CA ARG A 130 1.81 8.23 -13.70
C ARG A 130 2.93 7.94 -14.69
N LEU A 131 4.16 8.22 -14.24
CA LEU A 131 5.41 8.05 -14.99
C LEU A 131 5.88 6.58 -15.16
N GLN A 132 5.12 5.59 -14.70
CA GLN A 132 5.59 4.21 -14.59
C GLN A 132 4.97 3.32 -15.66
N GLU A 133 5.80 2.85 -16.59
CA GLU A 133 5.41 1.92 -17.66
C GLU A 133 4.61 0.71 -17.14
N PHE A 134 3.70 0.18 -17.95
CA PHE A 134 2.89 -0.98 -17.57
C PHE A 134 3.72 -2.18 -17.09
N ASP A 135 4.89 -2.39 -17.71
CA ASP A 135 5.87 -3.41 -17.30
C ASP A 135 6.39 -3.21 -15.88
N TYR A 136 6.52 -1.96 -15.44
CA TYR A 136 6.87 -1.64 -14.06
C TYR A 136 5.76 -2.08 -13.11
N CYS A 137 4.49 -1.84 -13.45
CA CYS A 137 3.36 -2.30 -12.65
C CYS A 137 3.34 -3.83 -12.51
N LEU A 138 3.65 -4.57 -13.58
CA LEU A 138 3.75 -6.04 -13.53
C LEU A 138 4.92 -6.51 -12.65
N LYS A 139 6.09 -5.88 -12.75
CA LYS A 139 7.25 -6.16 -11.88
C LYS A 139 6.91 -5.91 -10.40
N LEU A 140 6.24 -4.80 -10.12
CA LEU A 140 5.81 -4.46 -8.76
C LEU A 140 4.74 -5.40 -8.24
N GLU A 141 3.76 -5.79 -9.06
CA GLU A 141 2.77 -6.80 -8.69
C GLU A 141 3.43 -8.13 -8.30
N LYS A 142 4.37 -8.62 -9.11
CA LYS A 142 5.12 -9.83 -8.78
C LYS A 142 5.86 -9.69 -7.44
N SER A 143 6.60 -8.59 -7.26
CA SER A 143 7.33 -8.32 -6.02
C SER A 143 6.40 -8.27 -4.79
N LEU A 144 5.26 -7.59 -4.89
CA LEU A 144 4.26 -7.52 -3.82
C LEU A 144 3.77 -8.92 -3.44
N LEU A 145 3.33 -9.71 -4.42
CA LEU A 145 2.83 -11.06 -4.16
C LEU A 145 3.89 -11.95 -3.49
N GLU A 146 5.14 -11.87 -3.93
CA GLU A 146 6.26 -12.61 -3.34
C GLU A 146 6.51 -12.19 -1.87
N HIS A 147 6.53 -10.89 -1.57
CA HIS A 147 6.74 -10.38 -0.20
C HIS A 147 5.59 -10.76 0.74
N TYR A 148 4.34 -10.58 0.31
CA TYR A 148 3.18 -10.97 1.12
C TYR A 148 3.17 -12.48 1.39
N LYS A 149 3.51 -13.29 0.39
CA LYS A 149 3.60 -14.74 0.53
C LYS A 149 4.75 -15.16 1.45
N SER A 150 5.92 -14.56 1.33
CA SER A 150 7.10 -14.88 2.16
C SER A 150 6.90 -14.52 3.63
N LYS A 151 6.15 -13.46 3.93
CA LYS A 151 5.76 -13.09 5.31
C LYS A 151 4.53 -13.85 5.84
N GLY A 152 3.96 -14.76 5.05
CA GLY A 152 2.88 -15.67 5.47
C GLY A 152 1.47 -15.07 5.48
N PHE A 153 1.23 -14.00 4.70
CA PHE A 153 -0.10 -13.43 4.53
C PHE A 153 -0.97 -14.31 3.62
N LYS A 154 -2.28 -14.32 3.90
CA LYS A 154 -3.30 -14.90 3.00
C LYS A 154 -3.73 -13.84 2.01
N ILE A 155 -3.37 -14.01 0.75
CA ILE A 155 -3.69 -13.07 -0.32
C ILE A 155 -5.06 -13.40 -0.91
N ILE A 156 -5.97 -12.44 -0.90
CA ILE A 156 -7.25 -12.48 -1.62
C ILE A 156 -7.12 -11.57 -2.83
N ILE A 157 -6.99 -12.16 -4.01
CA ILE A 157 -7.00 -11.41 -5.27
C ILE A 157 -8.42 -10.91 -5.51
N LEU A 158 -8.61 -9.59 -5.52
CA LEU A 158 -9.88 -8.97 -5.86
C LEU A 158 -10.09 -9.06 -7.37
N PRO A 159 -11.20 -9.67 -7.84
CA PRO A 159 -11.50 -9.72 -9.26
C PRO A 159 -11.61 -8.32 -9.86
N ARG A 160 -11.38 -8.22 -11.17
CA ARG A 160 -11.50 -6.99 -11.97
C ARG A 160 -12.98 -6.62 -12.20
N PHE A 161 -13.69 -6.37 -11.09
CA PHE A 161 -15.08 -5.94 -11.07
C PHE A 161 -15.18 -4.46 -10.69
N SER A 162 -16.41 -3.93 -10.72
CA SER A 162 -16.71 -2.58 -10.21
C SER A 162 -16.26 -2.42 -8.76
N ALA A 163 -15.91 -1.19 -8.38
CA ALA A 163 -15.45 -0.90 -7.02
C ALA A 163 -16.50 -1.27 -5.95
N ILE A 164 -17.80 -1.17 -6.26
CA ILE A 164 -18.90 -1.61 -5.39
C ILE A 164 -18.86 -3.12 -5.16
N LYS A 165 -18.71 -3.93 -6.21
CA LYS A 165 -18.61 -5.40 -6.09
C LYS A 165 -17.37 -5.81 -5.31
N ARG A 166 -16.24 -5.15 -5.54
CA ARG A 166 -15.00 -5.36 -4.77
C ARG A 166 -15.18 -4.99 -3.29
N LYS A 167 -15.82 -3.86 -2.98
CA LYS A 167 -16.18 -3.49 -1.59
C LYS A 167 -17.02 -4.57 -0.93
N LYS A 168 -18.09 -5.03 -1.60
CA LYS A 168 -18.93 -6.11 -1.06
C LYS A 168 -18.11 -7.37 -0.75
N LEU A 169 -17.28 -7.82 -1.69
CA LEU A 169 -16.42 -9.00 -1.49
C LEU A 169 -15.49 -8.85 -0.27
N ILE A 170 -14.87 -7.68 -0.09
CA ILE A 170 -14.03 -7.40 1.09
C ILE A 170 -14.84 -7.58 2.37
N LEU A 171 -16.05 -7.02 2.44
CA LEU A 171 -16.89 -7.08 3.63
C LEU A 171 -17.38 -8.50 3.92
N ASP A 172 -17.79 -9.25 2.88
CA ASP A 172 -18.20 -10.65 3.00
C ASP A 172 -17.04 -11.57 3.47
N PHE A 173 -15.78 -11.15 3.33
CA PHE A 173 -14.61 -11.87 3.86
C PHE A 173 -14.29 -11.52 5.32
N ILE A 174 -14.77 -10.39 5.82
CA ILE A 174 -14.43 -9.85 7.15
C ILE A 174 -15.53 -10.15 8.17
N PHE A 175 -16.80 -10.07 7.75
CA PHE A 175 -18.00 -10.20 8.57
C PHE A 175 -18.83 -11.39 8.12
#